data_AF-A0A2M9R2J4-F1
#
_entry.id   AF-A0A2M9R2J4-F1
#
_cell.length_a   1.000
_cell.length_b   1.000
_cell.length_c   1.000
_cell.angle_alpha   90.00
_cell.angle_beta   90.00
_cell.angle_gamma   90.00
#
_symmetry.space_group_name_H-M   'P 1'
#
loop_
_entity.id
_entity.type
_entity.pdbx_description
1 polymer ?
#
loop_
_entity_poly.entity_id
_entity_poly.type
_entity_poly.pdbx_seq_one_letter_code
_entity_poly.pdbx_strand_id
1 'polypeptide(L)'
;MRKIILFVVLMITFCACADKKPKNLLSQSDMTDLLYELVLIGAIESSSYQQDTIYITQTPEDLLKKYELDSLGFVEQHRYYLQHEPQVYVEMLDTIQSKFRQKAEELGGTKPDIKKTKKILKSTINRDSLTSKVGE
;
A
#
# COMPACT_ATOMS: atom_id res chain seq x y z
N MET A 1 4.48 46.86 14.88
CA MET A 1 3.14 46.32 14.57
C MET A 1 3.14 45.41 13.33
N ARG A 2 3.36 45.91 12.09
CA ARG A 2 3.27 45.08 10.85
C ARG A 2 4.20 43.86 10.82
N LYS A 3 5.43 43.96 11.36
CA LYS A 3 6.40 42.85 11.37
C LYS A 3 6.03 41.72 12.34
N ILE A 4 5.32 42.04 13.43
CA ILE A 4 4.85 41.06 14.41
C ILE A 4 3.66 40.29 13.84
N ILE A 5 2.75 40.96 13.13
CA ILE A 5 1.63 40.32 12.44
C ILE A 5 2.15 39.33 11.38
N LEU A 6 3.17 39.72 10.61
CA LEU A 6 3.79 38.84 9.62
C LEU A 6 4.44 37.61 10.27
N PHE A 7 5.10 37.78 11.42
CA PHE A 7 5.72 36.68 12.16
C PHE A 7 4.68 35.71 12.75
N VAL A 8 3.56 36.25 13.27
CA VAL A 8 2.44 35.44 13.78
C VAL A 8 1.76 34.66 12.66
N VAL A 9 1.53 35.29 11.50
CA VAL A 9 0.97 34.60 10.31
C VAL A 9 1.92 33.49 9.84
N LEU A 10 3.22 33.74 9.80
CA LEU A 10 4.23 32.74 9.44
C LEU A 10 4.25 31.55 10.42
N MET A 11 4.14 31.81 11.72
CA MET A 11 4.06 30.77 12.75
C MET A 11 2.79 29.92 12.64
N ILE A 12 1.63 30.55 12.35
CA ILE A 12 0.36 29.83 12.15
C ILE A 12 0.43 28.94 10.90
N THR A 13 1.02 29.43 9.80
CA THR A 13 1.22 28.60 8.59
C THR A 13 2.17 27.42 8.82
N PHE A 14 3.14 27.56 9.74
CA PHE A 14 4.08 26.48 10.06
C PHE A 14 3.45 25.41 10.95
N CYS A 15 2.56 25.82 11.87
CA CYS A 15 1.87 24.91 12.80
C CYS A 15 0.65 24.22 12.18
N ALA A 16 0.16 24.71 11.04
CA ALA A 16 -0.91 24.05 10.28
C ALA A 16 -0.50 22.67 9.71
N CYS A 17 0.81 22.38 9.64
CA CYS A 17 1.37 21.08 9.26
C CYS A 17 1.78 20.24 10.47
N ALA A 18 1.12 20.40 11.62
CA ALA A 18 1.22 19.43 12.70
C ALA A 18 0.26 18.27 12.39
N ASP A 19 0.79 17.18 11.85
CA ASP A 19 0.02 15.97 11.57
C ASP A 19 -0.64 15.48 12.87
N LYS A 20 -1.99 15.47 12.88
CA LYS A 20 -2.77 15.11 14.06
C LYS A 20 -2.95 13.60 14.10
N LYS A 21 -2.67 12.98 15.25
CA LYS A 21 -3.04 11.59 15.53
C LYS A 21 -4.56 11.42 15.29
N PRO A 22 -4.99 10.45 14.48
CA PRO A 22 -6.41 10.21 14.25
C PRO A 22 -7.10 9.79 15.55
N LYS A 23 -8.38 10.17 15.71
CA LYS A 23 -9.13 9.96 16.96
C LYS A 23 -9.28 8.49 17.34
N ASN A 24 -9.51 7.64 16.35
CA ASN A 24 -9.65 6.19 16.51
C ASN A 24 -8.51 5.50 15.76
N LEU A 25 -7.27 5.62 16.26
CA LEU A 25 -6.13 4.95 15.66
C LEU A 25 -6.31 3.42 15.76
N LEU A 26 -6.32 2.72 14.63
CA LEU A 26 -6.32 1.26 14.55
C LEU A 26 -5.12 0.71 15.30
N SER A 27 -5.28 -0.46 15.93
CA SER A 27 -4.11 -1.18 16.43
C SER A 27 -3.22 -1.64 15.27
N GLN A 28 -1.95 -1.90 15.54
CA GLN A 28 -1.03 -2.49 14.56
C GLN A 28 -1.59 -3.79 13.97
N SER A 29 -2.24 -4.62 14.79
CA SER A 29 -2.85 -5.88 14.35
C SER A 29 -4.00 -5.62 13.37
N ASP A 30 -4.92 -4.73 13.74
CA ASP A 30 -6.09 -4.43 12.90
C ASP A 30 -5.67 -3.79 11.57
N MET A 31 -4.68 -2.90 11.60
CA MET A 31 -4.13 -2.30 10.39
C MET A 31 -3.42 -3.33 9.51
N THR A 32 -2.69 -4.29 10.11
CA THR A 32 -2.05 -5.39 9.39
C THR A 32 -3.08 -6.26 8.68
N ASP A 33 -4.16 -6.61 9.35
CA ASP A 33 -5.21 -7.45 8.80
C ASP A 33 -6.03 -6.71 7.74
N LEU A 34 -6.33 -5.43 7.95
CA LEU A 34 -6.96 -4.57 6.95
C LEU A 34 -6.12 -4.48 5.67
N LEU A 35 -4.82 -4.20 5.78
CA LEU A 35 -3.91 -4.12 4.64
C LEU A 35 -3.77 -5.47 3.94
N TYR A 36 -3.71 -6.58 4.68
CA TYR A 36 -3.69 -7.93 4.12
C TYR A 36 -4.93 -8.20 3.26
N GLU A 37 -6.13 -7.93 3.79
CA GLU A 37 -7.39 -8.13 3.08
C GLU A 37 -7.50 -7.22 1.84
N LEU A 38 -7.08 -5.95 1.92
CA LEU A 38 -7.06 -5.03 0.78
C LEU A 38 -6.13 -5.51 -0.34
N VAL A 39 -4.92 -5.98 0.00
CA VAL A 39 -3.98 -6.55 -0.98
C VAL A 39 -4.56 -7.81 -1.61
N LEU A 40 -5.24 -8.64 -0.83
CA LEU A 40 -5.90 -9.85 -1.33
C LEU A 40 -7.02 -9.51 -2.31
N ILE A 41 -7.90 -8.56 -1.99
CA ILE A 41 -8.97 -8.10 -2.89
C ILE A 41 -8.36 -7.58 -4.20
N GLY A 42 -7.35 -6.71 -4.13
CA GLY A 42 -6.68 -6.17 -5.32
C GLY A 42 -5.98 -7.26 -6.16
N ALA A 43 -5.40 -8.28 -5.52
CA ALA A 43 -4.81 -9.42 -6.23
C ALA A 43 -5.89 -10.22 -6.96
N ILE A 44 -7.03 -10.48 -6.32
CA ILE A 44 -8.17 -11.18 -6.93
C ILE A 44 -8.70 -10.38 -8.12
N GLU A 45 -8.95 -9.08 -7.96
CA GLU A 45 -9.40 -8.19 -9.05
C GLU A 45 -8.43 -8.17 -10.24
N SER A 46 -7.12 -8.13 -9.97
CA SER A 46 -6.12 -8.15 -11.05
C SER A 46 -6.06 -9.49 -11.79
N SER A 47 -6.40 -10.59 -11.12
CA SER A 47 -6.38 -11.95 -11.68
C SER A 47 -7.71 -12.35 -12.35
N SER A 48 -8.84 -11.85 -11.86
CA SER A 48 -10.18 -12.20 -12.34
C SER A 48 -10.45 -11.67 -13.75
N TYR A 49 -9.72 -10.66 -14.21
CA TYR A 49 -9.76 -10.24 -15.63
C TYR A 49 -9.45 -11.40 -16.60
N GLN A 50 -8.77 -12.46 -16.15
CA GLN A 50 -8.45 -13.64 -16.96
C GLN A 50 -9.44 -14.81 -16.78
N GLN A 51 -10.37 -14.74 -15.82
CA GLN A 51 -11.26 -15.84 -15.45
C GLN A 51 -12.66 -15.33 -15.08
N ASP A 52 -13.64 -15.53 -15.97
CA ASP A 52 -15.06 -15.19 -15.81
C ASP A 52 -15.77 -15.91 -14.64
N THR A 53 -15.07 -16.73 -13.86
CA THR A 53 -15.61 -17.56 -12.80
C THR A 53 -15.40 -17.00 -11.38
N ILE A 54 -14.66 -15.90 -11.24
CA ILE A 54 -14.33 -15.33 -9.92
C ILE A 54 -15.29 -14.16 -9.61
N TYR A 55 -16.18 -14.37 -8.64
CA TYR A 55 -17.07 -13.33 -8.12
C TYR A 55 -16.52 -12.78 -6.80
N ILE A 56 -16.24 -11.48 -6.77
CA ILE A 56 -15.82 -10.78 -5.56
C ILE A 56 -17.07 -10.30 -4.83
N THR A 57 -17.30 -10.82 -3.62
CA THR A 57 -18.49 -10.51 -2.82
C THR A 57 -18.27 -9.35 -1.85
N GLN A 58 -17.03 -8.95 -1.60
CA GLN A 58 -16.66 -7.93 -0.62
C GLN A 58 -15.82 -6.85 -1.31
N THR A 59 -16.30 -5.60 -1.29
CA THR A 59 -15.56 -4.46 -1.85
C THR A 59 -14.60 -3.87 -0.80
N PRO A 60 -13.60 -3.08 -1.23
CA PRO A 60 -12.78 -2.30 -0.31
C PRO A 60 -13.61 -1.41 0.62
N GLU A 61 -14.71 -0.80 0.16
CA GLU A 61 -15.54 0.04 1.04
C GLU A 61 -16.24 -0.78 2.13
N ASP A 62 -16.74 -1.96 1.79
CA ASP A 62 -17.39 -2.84 2.77
C ASP A 62 -16.40 -3.39 3.79
N LEU A 63 -15.16 -3.67 3.36
CA LEU A 63 -14.07 -4.01 4.25
C LEU A 63 -13.73 -2.87 5.22
N LEU A 64 -13.63 -1.62 4.74
CA LEU A 64 -13.34 -0.47 5.61
C LEU A 64 -14.40 -0.26 6.69
N LYS A 65 -15.68 -0.47 6.36
CA LYS A 65 -16.78 -0.37 7.33
C LYS A 65 -16.65 -1.35 8.50
N LYS A 66 -16.08 -2.55 8.28
CA LYS A 66 -15.80 -3.54 9.35
C LYS A 66 -14.87 -2.99 10.43
N TYR A 67 -14.03 -2.03 10.08
CA TYR A 67 -13.09 -1.36 10.98
C TYR A 67 -13.59 0.04 11.41
N GLU A 68 -14.87 0.37 11.17
CA GLU A 68 -15.46 1.68 11.43
C GLU A 68 -14.75 2.83 10.68
N LEU A 69 -14.19 2.53 9.50
CA LEU A 69 -13.51 3.49 8.64
C LEU A 69 -14.31 3.78 7.38
N ASP A 70 -14.14 5.00 6.86
CA ASP A 70 -14.38 5.34 5.47
C ASP A 70 -13.02 5.51 4.74
N SER A 71 -13.06 5.87 3.45
CA SER A 71 -11.85 6.06 2.65
C SER A 71 -10.94 7.16 3.22
N LEU A 72 -11.52 8.22 3.78
CA LEU A 72 -10.74 9.32 4.36
C LEU A 72 -10.07 8.88 5.67
N GLY A 73 -10.83 8.20 6.54
CA GLY A 73 -10.36 7.60 7.76
C GLY A 73 -9.19 6.66 7.49
N PHE A 74 -9.30 5.76 6.51
CA PHE A 74 -8.19 4.91 6.11
C PHE A 74 -6.92 5.71 5.73
N VAL A 75 -7.07 6.77 4.93
CA VAL A 75 -5.93 7.61 4.53
C VAL A 75 -5.27 8.29 5.73
N GLU A 76 -6.03 8.73 6.72
CA GLU A 76 -5.49 9.31 7.96
C GLU A 76 -4.71 8.28 8.80
N GLN A 77 -5.26 7.07 8.93
CA GLN A 77 -4.63 5.96 9.63
C GLN A 77 -3.33 5.54 8.94
N HIS A 78 -3.39 5.35 7.62
CA HIS A 78 -2.26 4.97 6.80
C HIS A 78 -1.16 6.02 6.84
N ARG A 79 -1.52 7.31 6.73
CA ARG A 79 -0.58 8.43 6.86
C ARG A 79 0.07 8.45 8.25
N TYR A 80 -0.70 8.25 9.32
CA TYR A 80 -0.14 8.24 10.68
C TYR A 80 0.96 7.19 10.81
N TYR A 81 0.70 5.94 10.42
CA TYR A 81 1.70 4.87 10.52
C TYR A 81 2.93 5.12 9.63
N LEU A 82 2.74 5.68 8.43
CA LEU A 82 3.86 6.02 7.54
C LEU A 82 4.77 7.12 8.09
N GLN A 83 4.20 8.14 8.73
CA GLN A 83 4.95 9.32 9.18
C GLN A 83 5.48 9.18 10.60
N HIS A 84 4.70 8.58 11.51
CA HIS A 84 4.99 8.57 12.95
C HIS A 84 5.60 7.25 13.42
N GLU A 85 5.23 6.13 12.79
CA GLU A 85 5.68 4.79 13.20
C GLU A 85 6.20 3.97 12.00
N PRO A 86 7.21 4.47 11.25
CA PRO A 86 7.66 3.84 10.00
C PRO A 86 8.26 2.44 10.22
N GLN A 87 8.90 2.20 11.37
CA GLN A 87 9.44 0.87 11.71
C GLN A 87 8.30 -0.14 11.90
N VAL A 88 7.27 0.25 12.64
CA VAL A 88 6.05 -0.57 12.84
C VAL A 88 5.38 -0.83 11.50
N TYR A 89 5.30 0.17 10.62
CA TYR A 89 4.73 0.00 9.29
C TYR A 89 5.49 -1.04 8.45
N VAL A 90 6.83 -1.04 8.49
CA VAL A 90 7.65 -2.06 7.82
C VAL A 90 7.38 -3.44 8.40
N GLU A 91 7.29 -3.59 9.72
CA GLU A 91 6.96 -4.87 10.36
C GLU A 91 5.57 -5.40 9.95
N MET A 92 4.58 -4.51 9.79
CA MET A 92 3.27 -4.89 9.26
C MET A 92 3.40 -5.45 7.84
N LEU A 93 4.17 -4.80 6.96
CA LEU A 93 4.40 -5.28 5.58
C LEU A 93 5.14 -6.62 5.55
N ASP A 94 6.16 -6.81 6.39
CA ASP A 94 6.89 -8.07 6.50
C ASP A 94 5.96 -9.19 6.99
N THR A 95 5.08 -8.90 7.95
CA THR A 95 4.08 -9.83 8.45
C THR A 95 3.10 -10.24 7.34
N ILE A 96 2.58 -9.26 6.58
CA ILE A 96 1.69 -9.49 5.43
C ILE A 96 2.40 -10.39 4.40
N GLN A 97 3.65 -10.08 4.06
CA GLN A 97 4.44 -10.86 3.12
C GLN A 97 4.64 -12.30 3.61
N SER A 98 4.92 -12.49 4.90
CA SER A 98 5.06 -13.81 5.51
C SER A 98 3.75 -14.61 5.44
N LYS A 99 2.61 -13.98 5.77
CA LYS A 99 1.28 -14.60 5.66
C LYS A 99 1.01 -15.09 4.22
N PHE A 100 1.30 -14.26 3.21
CA PHE A 100 1.15 -14.67 1.81
C PHE A 100 2.08 -15.82 1.42
N ARG A 101 3.35 -15.80 1.87
CA ARG A 101 4.30 -16.89 1.59
C ARG A 101 3.83 -18.20 2.21
N GLN A 102 3.41 -18.17 3.47
CA GLN A 102 2.88 -19.35 4.15
C GLN A 102 1.65 -19.89 3.42
N LYS A 103 0.70 -19.02 3.07
CA LYS A 103 -0.50 -19.41 2.32
C LYS A 103 -0.16 -20.02 0.97
N ALA A 104 0.82 -19.46 0.25
CA ALA A 104 1.28 -19.99 -1.02
C ALA A 104 1.92 -21.38 -0.85
N GLU A 105 2.77 -21.58 0.17
CA GLU A 105 3.39 -22.87 0.48
C GLU A 105 2.34 -23.93 0.86
N GLU A 106 1.34 -23.57 1.67
CA GLU A 106 0.19 -24.42 2.02
C GLU A 106 -0.60 -24.88 0.79
N LEU A 107 -0.73 -24.01 -0.22
CA LEU A 107 -1.43 -24.29 -1.47
C LEU A 107 -0.53 -24.97 -2.53
N GLY A 108 0.69 -25.36 -2.18
CA GLY A 108 1.64 -26.00 -3.11
C GLY A 108 2.30 -25.06 -4.12
N GLY A 109 2.21 -23.74 -3.89
CA GLY A 109 2.86 -22.71 -4.70
C GLY A 109 4.38 -22.80 -4.61
N THR A 110 5.05 -22.88 -5.76
CA THR A 110 6.51 -22.79 -5.83
C THR A 110 6.99 -21.35 -5.62
N LYS A 111 8.07 -21.18 -4.86
CA LYS A 111 8.74 -19.87 -4.72
C LYS A 111 9.06 -19.30 -6.10
N PRO A 112 8.83 -17.99 -6.34
CA PRO A 112 9.17 -17.39 -7.63
C PRO A 112 10.65 -17.59 -7.92
N ASP A 113 10.95 -18.24 -9.04
CA ASP A 113 12.33 -18.51 -9.46
C ASP A 113 13.02 -17.19 -9.82
N ILE A 114 13.78 -16.66 -8.86
CA ILE A 114 14.52 -15.40 -8.99
C ILE A 114 15.48 -15.42 -10.19
N LYS A 115 16.01 -16.60 -10.60
CA LYS A 115 16.84 -16.69 -11.82
C LYS A 115 16.00 -16.45 -13.08
N LYS A 116 14.79 -17.00 -13.15
CA LYS A 116 13.88 -16.82 -14.28
C LYS A 116 13.43 -15.36 -14.39
N THR A 117 13.06 -14.74 -13.27
CA THR A 117 12.66 -13.33 -13.22
C THR A 117 13.81 -12.39 -13.59
N LYS A 118 15.03 -12.64 -13.09
CA LYS A 118 16.22 -11.85 -13.44
C LYS A 118 16.61 -11.98 -14.91
N LYS A 119 16.39 -13.16 -15.52
CA LYS A 119 16.57 -13.40 -16.96
C LYS A 119 15.56 -12.61 -17.81
N ILE A 120 14.27 -12.64 -17.42
CA ILE A 120 13.21 -11.87 -18.08
C ILE A 120 13.48 -10.36 -17.98
N LEU A 121 13.82 -9.87 -16.78
CA LEU A 121 14.14 -8.46 -16.56
C LEU A 121 15.35 -8.00 -17.41
N LYS A 122 16.41 -8.81 -17.49
CA LYS A 122 17.55 -8.53 -18.38
C LYS A 122 17.15 -8.49 -19.85
N SER A 123 16.24 -9.36 -20.30
CA SER A 123 15.78 -9.37 -21.70
C SER A 123 14.87 -8.19 -22.03
N THR A 124 14.09 -7.69 -21.08
CA THR A 124 13.23 -6.51 -21.25
C THR A 124 14.07 -5.24 -21.32
N ILE A 125 15.03 -5.06 -20.41
CA ILE A 125 15.94 -3.90 -20.41
C ILE A 125 16.79 -3.85 -21.69
N ASN A 126 17.15 -5.00 -22.27
CA ASN A 126 17.93 -5.07 -23.52
C ASN A 126 17.07 -4.82 -24.78
N ARG A 127 15.74 -4.98 -24.70
CA ARG A 127 14.84 -4.65 -25.83
C ARG A 127 14.65 -3.15 -26.00
N ASP A 128 14.63 -2.39 -24.92
CA ASP A 128 14.48 -0.93 -24.98
C ASP A 128 15.72 -0.23 -25.58
N SER A 129 16.89 -0.88 -25.55
CA SER A 129 18.10 -0.41 -26.26
C SER A 129 18.07 -0.64 -27.78
N LEU A 130 17.04 -1.30 -28.33
CA LEU A 130 16.92 -1.60 -29.77
C LEU A 130 15.81 -0.82 -30.48
N THR A 131 14.94 -0.11 -29.76
CA THR A 131 13.83 0.67 -30.34
C THR A 131 14.15 2.15 -30.56
N SER A 132 15.31 2.64 -30.15
CA SER A 132 15.74 4.04 -30.40
C SER A 132 16.39 4.27 -31.77
N LYS A 133 16.30 3.32 -32.71
CA LYS A 133 16.95 3.43 -34.03
C LYS A 133 16.04 3.05 -35.22
N VAL A 134 14.75 3.33 -35.10
CA VAL A 134 13.82 3.34 -36.25
C VAL A 134 13.09 4.68 -36.22
N GLY A 135 13.67 5.64 -36.91
CA GLY A 135 13.20 7.03 -36.96
C GLY A 135 14.30 7.95 -37.47
N GLU A 136 14.93 7.59 -38.58
CA GLU A 136 15.54 8.55 -39.52
C GLU A 136 14.62 8.66 -40.74
#